data_AF-A0A8H5NZH1-F1
#
_entry.id   AF-A0A8H5NZH1-F1
#
_cell.length_a   1.000
_cell.length_b   1.000
_cell.length_c   1.000
_cell.angle_alpha   90.00
_cell.angle_beta   90.00
_cell.angle_gamma   90.00
#
_symmetry.space_group_name_H-M   'P 1'
#
loop_
_entity.id
_entity.type
_entity.pdbx_description
1 polymer ?
#
loop_
_entity_poly.entity_id
_entity_poly.type
_entity_poly.pdbx_seq_one_letter_code
_entity_poly.pdbx_strand_id
1 'polypeptide(L)'
;MRHSLISALIAVCSAVQAAAQLNGKVGPLTTRSAKATIKTCNIVDYGAKANAKTDNGPAIQKAWNDCRTGGGEVYIPEGDYGMSTWVTLTSSKPMSFRLDGIIYRIGTDGGNMFMFKHLEDFEFYSSTSKGAIQGYGYEFHKKDEYGPRILRFTDVKSFSAHDVALVDSPAFHFSIDTCSDGEVYNMAIHGGNRGGLDGIDVWGTNIHIHDVEVSNKDECVTVKNPSDHLLIENVFCNWSGGCAMGSLATDTDIHDIEYNNIYTQRSNQMYMFKSYGGSGTVNNVALKNFAGHSNAYTLDLDAQWSSMKPIAGDGILYSNMTFSGWSGTCADGHQRGPIKFNCPADVPCTDMQVDDFTVGSNKGDTVEHVCKNAYGSGACLKEGDGGAYTTTQTVDAASAATPTMDGELENGLGLTVSIAIPTIRPSFFPGVAAISPRMADAAKAQATARVEIPVPVEAEIAADTSSAADLTAPISTVASLTTSLTVREVTTVATPTTSVGATSSLFAEEPFSVETSVKASPCKAKKPF
;
A
#
# COMPACT_ATOMS: atom_id res chain seq x y z
N MET A 1 -49.65 28.33 -39.33
CA MET A 1 -49.38 27.12 -38.51
C MET A 1 -48.10 27.38 -37.75
N ARG A 2 -48.19 27.61 -36.44
CA ARG A 2 -47.05 27.94 -35.58
C ARG A 2 -46.38 26.64 -35.11
N HIS A 3 -45.07 26.54 -35.30
CA HIS A 3 -44.26 25.45 -34.80
C HIS A 3 -44.08 25.60 -33.29
N SER A 4 -44.37 24.53 -32.54
CA SER A 4 -44.05 24.44 -31.11
C SER A 4 -42.96 23.39 -30.94
N LEU A 5 -41.73 23.85 -30.78
CA LEU A 5 -40.60 23.07 -30.28
C LEU A 5 -40.78 22.97 -28.77
N ILE A 6 -41.08 21.76 -28.26
CA ILE A 6 -40.95 21.47 -26.84
C ILE A 6 -39.56 20.87 -26.65
N SER A 7 -38.69 21.65 -25.99
CA SER A 7 -37.36 21.25 -25.56
C SER A 7 -37.45 20.05 -24.62
N ALA A 8 -36.80 18.94 -25.01
CA ALA A 8 -36.43 17.89 -24.08
C ALA A 8 -35.31 18.42 -23.18
N LEU A 9 -35.63 18.73 -21.94
CA LEU A 9 -34.63 19.01 -20.91
C LEU A 9 -34.03 17.66 -20.50
N ILE A 10 -32.88 17.30 -21.09
CA ILE A 10 -32.07 16.19 -20.59
C ILE A 10 -31.51 16.65 -19.26
N ALA A 11 -32.09 16.14 -18.16
CA ALA A 11 -31.46 16.21 -16.86
C ALA A 11 -30.21 15.33 -16.90
N VAL A 12 -29.06 15.93 -17.19
CA VAL A 12 -27.77 15.32 -16.88
C VAL A 12 -27.68 15.32 -15.36
N CYS A 13 -28.16 14.25 -14.72
CA CYS A 13 -27.71 13.90 -13.38
C CYS A 13 -26.21 13.63 -13.53
N SER A 14 -25.41 14.65 -13.26
CA SER A 14 -23.99 14.48 -13.01
C SER A 14 -23.88 13.57 -11.80
N ALA A 15 -23.74 12.26 -12.03
CA ALA A 15 -23.34 11.32 -11.00
C ALA A 15 -22.00 11.86 -10.49
N VAL A 16 -22.01 12.41 -9.27
CA VAL A 16 -20.78 12.74 -8.57
C VAL A 16 -20.16 11.39 -8.27
N GLN A 17 -19.36 10.87 -9.20
CA GLN A 17 -18.55 9.69 -8.94
C GLN A 17 -17.69 10.01 -7.72
N ALA A 18 -17.64 9.10 -6.75
CA ALA A 18 -16.70 9.19 -5.66
C ALA A 18 -15.30 9.41 -6.25
N ALA A 19 -14.76 10.61 -6.03
CA ALA A 19 -13.43 11.04 -6.42
C ALA A 19 -12.61 11.00 -5.13
N ALA A 20 -12.21 9.79 -4.77
CA ALA A 20 -11.31 9.56 -3.67
C ALA A 20 -9.88 9.61 -4.23
N GLN A 21 -9.06 10.49 -3.68
CA GLN A 21 -7.67 10.65 -4.08
C GLN A 21 -6.83 11.07 -2.89
N LEU A 22 -5.52 10.95 -3.05
CA LEU A 22 -4.53 11.55 -2.16
C LEU A 22 -4.84 13.04 -1.93
N ASN A 23 -4.64 13.53 -0.70
CA ASN A 23 -4.84 14.95 -0.36
C ASN A 23 -3.54 15.78 -0.41
N GLY A 24 -2.40 15.14 -0.69
CA GLY A 24 -1.10 15.80 -0.71
C GLY A 24 -0.01 14.99 -1.40
N LYS A 25 1.22 15.47 -1.25
CA LYS A 25 2.41 14.73 -1.72
C LYS A 25 2.62 13.52 -0.81
N VAL A 26 2.93 12.37 -1.41
CA VAL A 26 3.38 11.17 -0.71
C VAL A 26 4.89 10.97 -0.86
N GLY A 27 5.46 10.11 -0.02
CA GLY A 27 6.86 9.73 -0.10
C GLY A 27 7.80 10.58 0.76
N PRO A 28 9.10 10.23 0.77
CA PRO A 28 10.11 10.93 1.55
C PRO A 28 10.30 12.40 1.12
N LEU A 29 10.76 13.22 2.07
CA LEU A 29 11.02 14.64 1.86
C LEU A 29 12.40 14.88 1.25
N THR A 30 13.39 14.05 1.61
CA THR A 30 14.76 14.11 1.08
C THR A 30 15.15 12.81 0.39
N THR A 31 16.06 12.90 -0.59
CA THR A 31 16.48 11.75 -1.38
C THR A 31 17.37 10.80 -0.58
N ARG A 32 17.36 9.50 -0.93
CA ARG A 32 18.31 8.49 -0.41
C ARG A 32 19.75 8.93 -0.51
N SER A 33 20.14 9.51 -1.64
CA SER A 33 21.50 9.99 -1.87
C SER A 33 21.89 11.12 -0.90
N ALA A 34 20.97 12.03 -0.57
CA ALA A 34 21.20 13.08 0.41
C ALA A 34 21.38 12.49 1.81
N LYS A 35 20.52 11.54 2.21
CA LYS A 35 20.63 10.83 3.50
C LYS A 35 21.96 10.06 3.60
N ALA A 36 22.29 9.26 2.59
CA ALA A 36 23.53 8.48 2.55
C ALA A 36 24.82 9.34 2.57
N THR A 37 24.77 10.56 2.01
CA THR A 37 25.89 11.53 2.04
C THR A 37 26.16 12.06 3.45
N ILE A 38 25.14 12.14 4.31
CA ILE A 38 25.34 12.50 5.73
C ILE A 38 26.13 11.39 6.41
N LYS A 39 25.65 10.15 6.29
CA LYS A 39 26.30 8.97 6.83
C LYS A 39 25.70 7.71 6.24
N THR A 40 26.55 6.73 5.93
CA THR A 40 26.12 5.37 5.62
C THR A 40 26.66 4.42 6.69
N CYS A 41 25.77 3.74 7.41
CA CYS A 41 26.08 2.76 8.43
C CYS A 41 25.89 1.35 7.87
N ASN A 42 26.94 0.80 7.27
CA ASN A 42 26.93 -0.57 6.77
C ASN A 42 26.98 -1.56 7.94
N ILE A 43 25.98 -2.44 8.07
CA ILE A 43 25.84 -3.33 9.23
C ILE A 43 27.07 -4.23 9.47
N VAL A 44 27.87 -4.51 8.44
CA VAL A 44 29.11 -5.30 8.55
C VAL A 44 30.13 -4.59 9.43
N ASP A 45 30.22 -3.26 9.36
CA ASP A 45 31.09 -2.44 10.21
C ASP A 45 30.65 -2.44 11.69
N TYR A 46 29.41 -2.86 11.95
CA TYR A 46 28.83 -3.01 13.29
C TYR A 46 28.78 -4.47 13.76
N GLY A 47 29.49 -5.37 13.06
CA GLY A 47 29.68 -6.76 13.44
C GLY A 47 28.72 -7.76 12.81
N ALA A 48 27.94 -7.35 11.81
CA ALA A 48 27.10 -8.29 11.05
C ALA A 48 27.96 -9.33 10.33
N LYS A 49 27.42 -10.55 10.20
CA LYS A 49 28.02 -11.65 9.45
C LYS A 49 27.02 -12.13 8.41
N ALA A 50 27.44 -12.08 7.14
CA ALA A 50 26.70 -12.61 6.00
C ALA A 50 26.73 -14.16 6.00
N ASN A 51 26.09 -14.74 7.00
CA ASN A 51 25.63 -16.12 6.99
C ASN A 51 24.22 -16.17 7.60
N ALA A 52 23.34 -16.99 7.03
CA ALA A 52 21.96 -17.19 7.49
C ALA A 52 21.81 -17.83 8.89
N LYS A 53 22.87 -17.81 9.72
CA LYS A 53 22.95 -18.52 11.01
C LYS A 53 23.30 -17.61 12.19
N THR A 54 24.06 -16.55 11.96
CA THR A 54 24.45 -15.59 12.99
C THR A 54 23.32 -14.60 13.19
N ASP A 55 23.02 -14.24 14.45
CA ASP A 55 22.07 -13.17 14.73
C ASP A 55 22.64 -11.80 14.36
N ASN A 56 22.03 -11.16 13.36
CA ASN A 56 22.40 -9.83 12.89
C ASN A 56 21.52 -8.71 13.48
N GLY A 57 20.48 -9.03 14.26
CA GLY A 57 19.64 -8.03 14.94
C GLY A 57 20.44 -6.99 15.74
N PRO A 58 21.41 -7.40 16.58
CA PRO A 58 22.26 -6.47 17.32
C PRO A 58 23.13 -5.56 16.43
N ALA A 59 23.62 -6.06 15.29
CA ALA A 59 24.43 -5.27 14.36
C ALA A 59 23.58 -4.21 13.64
N ILE A 60 22.36 -4.58 13.21
CA ILE A 60 21.37 -3.66 12.64
C ILE A 60 21.03 -2.55 13.64
N GLN A 61 20.72 -2.92 14.89
CA GLN A 61 20.39 -1.94 15.93
C GLN A 61 21.54 -0.96 16.21
N LYS A 62 22.79 -1.44 16.21
CA LYS A 62 23.98 -0.59 16.38
C LYS A 62 24.18 0.37 15.21
N ALA A 63 24.07 -0.12 13.97
CA ALA A 63 24.16 0.71 12.77
C ALA A 63 23.08 1.80 12.77
N TRP A 64 21.84 1.44 13.11
CA TRP A 64 20.74 2.39 13.24
C TRP A 64 21.01 3.44 14.32
N ASN A 65 21.45 3.02 15.50
CA ASN A 65 21.76 3.92 16.62
C ASN A 65 22.84 4.94 16.28
N ASP A 66 23.80 4.57 15.43
CA ASP A 66 24.84 5.48 14.99
C ASP A 66 24.31 6.47 13.94
N CYS A 67 23.65 5.99 12.88
CA CYS A 67 23.11 6.85 11.83
C CYS A 67 22.02 7.81 12.33
N ARG A 68 21.14 7.39 13.25
CA ARG A 68 20.07 8.25 13.77
C ARG A 68 20.54 9.46 14.57
N THR A 69 21.83 9.55 14.92
CA THR A 69 22.38 10.72 15.63
C THR A 69 22.36 11.99 14.78
N GLY A 70 22.64 11.86 13.48
CA GLY A 70 22.65 12.96 12.50
C GLY A 70 21.65 12.79 11.35
N GLY A 71 21.04 11.61 11.22
CA GLY A 71 20.39 11.17 9.98
C GLY A 71 21.37 10.38 9.11
N GLY A 72 20.85 9.56 8.20
CA GLY A 72 21.70 8.73 7.37
C GLY A 72 21.00 7.54 6.74
N GLU A 73 21.81 6.65 6.19
CA GLU A 73 21.39 5.37 5.62
C GLU A 73 21.92 4.20 6.45
N VAL A 74 21.05 3.31 6.90
CA VAL A 74 21.48 1.97 7.32
C VAL A 74 21.53 1.08 6.08
N TYR A 75 22.67 0.44 5.85
CA TYR A 75 22.90 -0.39 4.67
C TYR A 75 23.13 -1.86 5.06
N ILE A 76 22.29 -2.74 4.49
CA ILE A 76 22.44 -4.20 4.50
C ILE A 76 22.93 -4.64 3.11
N PRO A 77 24.22 -4.99 2.96
CA PRO A 77 24.78 -5.45 1.68
C PRO A 77 24.14 -6.73 1.15
N GLU A 78 24.40 -7.04 -0.12
CA GLU A 78 24.07 -8.35 -0.68
C GLU A 78 24.72 -9.47 0.15
N GLY A 79 23.94 -10.50 0.46
CA GLY A 79 24.36 -11.62 1.31
C GLY A 79 23.19 -12.17 2.12
N ASP A 80 23.42 -13.31 2.78
CA ASP A 80 22.42 -13.96 3.63
C ASP A 80 22.68 -13.64 5.10
N TYR A 81 21.68 -13.14 5.83
CA TYR A 81 21.83 -12.68 7.22
C TYR A 81 20.78 -13.33 8.11
N GLY A 82 21.21 -14.13 9.07
CA GLY A 82 20.31 -14.65 10.11
C GLY A 82 19.84 -13.53 11.05
N MET A 83 18.64 -13.66 11.60
CA MET A 83 18.11 -12.74 12.61
C MET A 83 17.30 -13.50 13.68
N SER A 84 17.72 -13.39 14.94
CA SER A 84 16.95 -13.88 16.10
C SER A 84 16.49 -12.79 17.05
N THR A 85 17.19 -11.66 17.10
CA THR A 85 16.79 -10.51 17.92
C THR A 85 16.02 -9.52 17.05
N TRP A 86 14.76 -9.27 17.38
CA TRP A 86 13.91 -8.28 16.72
C TRP A 86 14.38 -6.85 16.97
N VAL A 87 14.16 -5.95 16.02
CA VAL A 87 14.60 -4.55 16.13
C VAL A 87 13.42 -3.58 16.13
N THR A 88 13.51 -2.58 17.02
CA THR A 88 12.60 -1.44 17.05
C THR A 88 13.41 -0.18 16.78
N LEU A 89 13.13 0.47 15.66
CA LEU A 89 13.97 1.48 15.05
C LEU A 89 13.21 2.81 15.05
N THR A 90 13.72 3.78 15.83
CA THR A 90 13.15 5.13 15.98
C THR A 90 14.20 6.20 15.68
N SER A 91 13.79 7.37 15.20
CA SER A 91 14.69 8.48 14.86
C SER A 91 13.92 9.79 14.78
N SER A 92 14.54 10.89 15.22
CA SER A 92 14.05 12.26 14.98
C SER A 92 14.77 12.95 13.81
N LYS A 93 15.57 12.19 13.06
CA LYS A 93 16.32 12.62 11.88
C LYS A 93 15.87 11.83 10.65
N PRO A 94 15.95 12.41 9.44
CA PRO A 94 15.70 11.67 8.20
C PRO A 94 16.57 10.42 8.10
N MET A 95 15.95 9.30 7.75
CA MET A 95 16.63 8.00 7.65
C MET A 95 16.27 7.29 6.34
N SER A 96 17.21 6.50 5.81
CA SER A 96 16.91 5.45 4.87
C SER A 96 17.42 4.10 5.38
N PHE A 97 16.78 3.03 4.95
CA PHE A 97 17.17 1.66 5.23
C PHE A 97 17.24 0.90 3.91
N ARG A 98 18.46 0.62 3.47
CA ARG A 98 18.75 -0.08 2.21
C ARG A 98 19.00 -1.55 2.46
N LEU A 99 18.06 -2.39 2.05
CA LEU A 99 18.13 -3.85 2.10
C LEU A 99 18.50 -4.41 0.73
N ASP A 100 19.79 -4.64 0.48
CA ASP A 100 20.24 -5.34 -0.74
C ASP A 100 20.47 -6.85 -0.49
N GLY A 101 20.60 -7.26 0.78
CA GLY A 101 20.70 -8.66 1.20
C GLY A 101 19.36 -9.32 1.51
N ILE A 102 19.45 -10.55 2.02
CA ILE A 102 18.31 -11.36 2.46
C ILE A 102 18.40 -11.60 3.96
N ILE A 103 17.35 -11.24 4.69
CA ILE A 103 17.21 -11.53 6.12
C ILE A 103 16.45 -12.85 6.29
N TYR A 104 17.03 -13.80 7.04
CA TYR A 104 16.39 -15.08 7.38
C TYR A 104 16.04 -15.12 8.86
N ARG A 105 14.77 -15.39 9.16
CA ARG A 105 14.33 -15.62 10.54
C ARG A 105 15.01 -16.87 11.10
N ILE A 106 15.71 -16.72 12.22
CA ILE A 106 16.20 -17.83 13.06
C ILE A 106 15.68 -17.75 14.51
N GLY A 107 15.13 -16.60 14.92
CA GLY A 107 14.47 -16.42 16.22
C GLY A 107 13.01 -16.88 16.23
N THR A 108 12.46 -17.13 17.42
CA THR A 108 11.11 -17.65 17.61
C THR A 108 10.21 -16.75 18.46
N ASP A 109 10.73 -15.62 18.94
CA ASP A 109 9.99 -14.71 19.80
C ASP A 109 8.79 -14.12 19.06
N GLY A 110 7.73 -13.78 19.80
CA GLY A 110 6.59 -13.04 19.26
C GLY A 110 6.96 -11.59 18.93
N GLY A 111 6.01 -10.84 18.39
CA GLY A 111 6.19 -9.41 18.04
C GLY A 111 6.37 -9.19 16.54
N ASN A 112 7.25 -8.27 16.17
CA ASN A 112 7.56 -7.89 14.79
C ASN A 112 9.07 -7.98 14.59
N MET A 113 9.55 -8.67 13.55
CA MET A 113 10.99 -8.79 13.27
C MET A 113 11.62 -7.41 13.08
N PHE A 114 10.96 -6.56 12.29
CA PHE A 114 11.28 -5.15 12.11
C PHE A 114 10.09 -4.28 12.49
N MET A 115 10.31 -3.37 13.44
CA MET A 115 9.37 -2.29 13.76
C MET A 115 10.06 -0.95 13.54
N PHE A 116 9.58 -0.18 12.56
CA PHE A 116 9.97 1.22 12.36
C PHE A 116 8.90 2.10 13.01
N LYS A 117 9.29 2.99 13.92
CA LYS A 117 8.34 3.71 14.76
C LYS A 117 8.75 5.16 15.00
N HIS A 118 7.80 6.08 14.96
CA HIS A 118 8.02 7.51 15.21
C HIS A 118 9.13 8.06 14.32
N LEU A 119 8.89 8.01 13.00
CA LEU A 119 9.83 8.46 11.97
C LEU A 119 9.16 9.49 11.08
N GLU A 120 9.95 10.42 10.58
CA GLU A 120 9.54 11.37 9.55
C GLU A 120 10.66 11.45 8.50
N ASP A 121 10.29 11.53 7.22
CA ASP A 121 11.21 11.48 6.09
C ASP A 121 12.02 10.17 6.05
N PHE A 122 11.31 9.06 5.82
CA PHE A 122 11.84 7.70 5.91
C PHE A 122 11.72 6.94 4.58
N GLU A 123 12.70 6.07 4.27
CA GLU A 123 12.66 5.23 3.06
C GLU A 123 13.23 3.84 3.32
N PHE A 124 12.42 2.80 3.12
CA PHE A 124 12.80 1.38 3.23
C PHE A 124 12.81 0.77 1.83
N TYR A 125 13.98 0.35 1.35
CA TYR A 125 14.10 -0.04 -0.05
C TYR A 125 15.20 -1.06 -0.33
N SER A 126 15.16 -1.67 -1.52
CA SER A 126 16.30 -2.36 -2.13
C SER A 126 16.80 -1.59 -3.34
N SER A 127 18.12 -1.46 -3.49
CA SER A 127 18.71 -0.87 -4.69
C SER A 127 18.76 -1.85 -5.86
N THR A 128 18.65 -3.14 -5.58
CA THR A 128 18.78 -4.23 -6.55
C THR A 128 17.44 -4.86 -6.92
N SER A 129 16.34 -4.39 -6.32
CA SER A 129 15.00 -5.01 -6.41
C SER A 129 15.02 -6.50 -6.04
N LYS A 130 15.97 -6.92 -5.19
CA LYS A 130 16.18 -8.31 -4.75
C LYS A 130 16.27 -8.46 -3.24
N GLY A 131 16.29 -7.35 -2.50
CA GLY A 131 16.25 -7.37 -1.05
C GLY A 131 15.01 -8.09 -0.55
N ALA A 132 15.18 -8.98 0.44
CA ALA A 132 14.08 -9.79 0.92
C ALA A 132 14.15 -10.09 2.42
N ILE A 133 13.00 -10.34 3.02
CA ILE A 133 12.89 -10.91 4.37
C ILE A 133 12.18 -12.26 4.26
N GLN A 134 12.92 -13.33 4.51
CA GLN A 134 12.44 -14.70 4.61
C GLN A 134 12.05 -15.02 6.06
N GLY A 135 10.75 -15.06 6.32
CA GLY A 135 10.17 -15.29 7.64
C GLY A 135 10.10 -16.75 8.08
N TYR A 136 10.29 -17.73 7.19
CA TYR A 136 10.17 -19.17 7.49
C TYR A 136 8.93 -19.51 8.35
N GLY A 137 7.79 -18.93 7.99
CA GLY A 137 6.49 -19.12 8.62
C GLY A 137 6.04 -20.58 8.64
N TYR A 138 6.38 -21.35 7.59
CA TYR A 138 6.10 -22.78 7.52
C TYR A 138 6.58 -23.57 8.77
N GLU A 139 7.61 -23.11 9.48
CA GLU A 139 8.09 -23.75 10.70
C GLU A 139 7.09 -23.69 11.87
N PHE A 140 6.27 -22.63 11.89
CA PHE A 140 5.14 -22.47 12.81
C PHE A 140 3.89 -23.14 12.22
N HIS A 141 3.60 -22.93 10.94
CA HIS A 141 2.34 -23.39 10.33
C HIS A 141 2.24 -24.91 10.28
N LYS A 142 3.36 -25.64 10.09
CA LYS A 142 3.39 -27.12 10.17
C LYS A 142 3.02 -27.67 11.55
N LYS A 143 2.99 -26.82 12.57
CA LYS A 143 2.58 -27.13 13.95
C LYS A 143 1.20 -26.54 14.30
N ASP A 144 0.49 -25.97 13.33
CA ASP A 144 -0.77 -25.25 13.52
C ASP A 144 -0.62 -23.97 14.38
N GLU A 145 0.56 -23.35 14.38
CA GLU A 145 0.88 -22.15 15.17
C GLU A 145 1.12 -20.92 14.28
N TYR A 146 1.10 -19.73 14.91
CA TYR A 146 1.58 -18.47 14.34
C TYR A 146 2.81 -17.99 15.10
N GLY A 147 3.63 -17.16 14.47
CA GLY A 147 4.85 -16.61 15.06
C GLY A 147 4.90 -15.07 15.00
N PRO A 148 6.10 -14.47 14.88
CA PRO A 148 6.23 -13.02 14.71
C PRO A 148 5.68 -12.54 13.36
N ARG A 149 5.37 -11.24 13.28
CA ARG A 149 5.11 -10.53 12.02
C ARG A 149 6.45 -10.10 11.43
N ILE A 150 6.51 -9.87 10.13
CA ILE A 150 7.76 -9.44 9.48
C ILE A 150 8.01 -7.94 9.69
N LEU A 151 7.13 -7.09 9.15
CA LEU A 151 7.36 -5.65 9.05
C LEU A 151 6.18 -4.87 9.66
N ARG A 152 6.51 -3.88 10.50
CA ARG A 152 5.53 -2.92 10.98
C ARG A 152 6.07 -1.50 10.96
N PHE A 153 5.30 -0.59 10.36
CA PHE A 153 5.48 0.85 10.51
C PHE A 153 4.41 1.34 11.48
N THR A 154 4.79 2.12 12.48
CA THR A 154 3.85 2.73 13.42
C THR A 154 4.18 4.22 13.59
N ASP A 155 3.25 5.11 13.27
CA ASP A 155 3.46 6.57 13.31
C ASP A 155 4.70 6.98 12.50
N VAL A 156 4.69 6.60 11.23
CA VAL A 156 5.71 6.95 10.23
C VAL A 156 5.09 7.92 9.23
N LYS A 157 5.77 9.03 8.98
CA LYS A 157 5.27 10.14 8.14
C LYS A 157 6.21 10.45 7.00
N SER A 158 5.67 10.87 5.85
CA SER A 158 6.45 11.20 4.65
C SER A 158 7.44 10.09 4.31
N PHE A 159 6.92 8.94 3.89
CA PHE A 159 7.71 7.72 3.78
C PHE A 159 7.49 6.97 2.48
N SER A 160 8.46 6.13 2.13
CA SER A 160 8.23 5.07 1.13
C SER A 160 8.77 3.71 1.56
N ALA A 161 8.12 2.65 1.08
CA ALA A 161 8.57 1.27 1.23
C ALA A 161 8.46 0.54 -0.12
N HIS A 162 9.58 0.14 -0.72
CA HIS A 162 9.55 -0.35 -2.09
C HIS A 162 10.70 -1.26 -2.52
N ASP A 163 10.53 -1.95 -3.65
CA ASP A 163 11.56 -2.78 -4.27
C ASP A 163 12.05 -3.96 -3.40
N VAL A 164 11.21 -4.46 -2.49
CA VAL A 164 11.55 -5.55 -1.55
C VAL A 164 10.53 -6.68 -1.58
N ALA A 165 10.96 -7.88 -1.24
CA ALA A 165 10.08 -9.04 -1.06
C ALA A 165 9.91 -9.43 0.41
N LEU A 166 8.67 -9.70 0.83
CA LEU A 166 8.35 -10.23 2.16
C LEU A 166 7.79 -11.65 2.01
N VAL A 167 8.47 -12.63 2.59
CA VAL A 167 8.24 -14.04 2.21
C VAL A 167 8.03 -14.90 3.44
N ASP A 168 6.97 -15.70 3.40
CA ASP A 168 6.62 -16.72 4.38
C ASP A 168 6.56 -16.14 5.80
N SER A 169 5.73 -15.13 6.02
CA SER A 169 5.57 -14.59 7.37
C SER A 169 4.95 -15.64 8.29
N PRO A 170 5.45 -15.81 9.53
CA PRO A 170 4.77 -16.61 10.54
C PRO A 170 3.39 -16.08 10.94
N ALA A 171 3.12 -14.80 10.69
CA ALA A 171 1.83 -14.13 10.86
C ALA A 171 1.64 -13.08 9.74
N PHE A 172 1.42 -11.80 10.06
CA PHE A 172 1.26 -10.72 9.08
C PHE A 172 2.59 -10.33 8.42
N HIS A 173 2.55 -9.93 7.14
CA HIS A 173 3.75 -9.53 6.40
C HIS A 173 4.08 -8.06 6.64
N PHE A 174 3.16 -7.15 6.35
CA PHE A 174 3.36 -5.71 6.50
C PHE A 174 2.15 -5.01 7.12
N SER A 175 2.33 -4.41 8.30
CA SER A 175 1.34 -3.50 8.88
C SER A 175 1.81 -2.05 8.80
N ILE A 176 0.94 -1.17 8.33
CA ILE A 176 1.12 0.28 8.26
C ILE A 176 0.12 0.89 9.23
N ASP A 177 0.61 1.27 10.40
CA ASP A 177 -0.19 1.65 11.56
C ASP A 177 -0.10 3.15 11.82
N THR A 178 -1.21 3.85 11.68
CA THR A 178 -1.33 5.28 12.00
C THR A 178 -0.24 6.09 11.28
N CYS A 179 -0.02 5.80 10.00
CA CYS A 179 1.03 6.45 9.19
C CYS A 179 0.43 7.55 8.30
N SER A 180 1.27 8.43 7.73
CA SER A 180 0.81 9.44 6.77
C SER A 180 1.80 9.76 5.66
N ASP A 181 1.28 10.29 4.55
CA ASP A 181 2.08 10.81 3.43
C ASP A 181 3.00 9.73 2.85
N GLY A 182 2.45 8.53 2.69
CA GLY A 182 3.19 7.31 2.42
C GLY A 182 3.07 6.82 0.98
N GLU A 183 4.12 6.19 0.45
CA GLU A 183 4.08 5.50 -0.85
C GLU A 183 4.66 4.09 -0.74
N VAL A 184 3.89 3.06 -1.12
CA VAL A 184 4.30 1.65 -1.05
C VAL A 184 4.18 1.02 -2.42
N TYR A 185 5.27 0.52 -2.97
CA TYR A 185 5.24 -0.01 -4.34
C TYR A 185 6.33 -0.99 -4.71
N ASN A 186 6.19 -1.66 -5.85
CA ASN A 186 7.14 -2.66 -6.34
C ASN A 186 7.46 -3.71 -5.28
N MET A 187 6.43 -4.29 -4.68
CA MET A 187 6.58 -5.32 -3.65
C MET A 187 6.02 -6.66 -4.10
N ALA A 188 6.66 -7.74 -3.65
CA ALA A 188 6.17 -9.09 -3.78
C ALA A 188 6.02 -9.73 -2.39
N ILE A 189 4.80 -10.14 -2.04
CA ILE A 189 4.47 -10.68 -0.72
C ILE A 189 3.92 -12.09 -0.87
N HIS A 190 4.68 -13.09 -0.45
CA HIS A 190 4.32 -14.50 -0.64
C HIS A 190 4.27 -15.23 0.69
N GLY A 191 3.08 -15.48 1.21
CA GLY A 191 2.80 -16.23 2.44
C GLY A 191 2.13 -17.58 2.19
N GLY A 192 1.99 -18.35 3.26
CA GLY A 192 1.31 -19.65 3.23
C GLY A 192 -0.19 -19.53 2.94
N ASN A 193 -0.79 -20.61 2.44
CA ASN A 193 -2.20 -20.70 2.08
C ASN A 193 -3.11 -20.94 3.31
N ARG A 194 -3.11 -19.99 4.25
CA ARG A 194 -3.96 -19.96 5.46
C ARG A 194 -4.34 -18.51 5.84
N GLY A 195 -5.50 -18.34 6.49
CA GLY A 195 -5.85 -17.09 7.16
C GLY A 195 -4.85 -16.69 8.26
N GLY A 196 -4.86 -15.42 8.67
CA GLY A 196 -3.92 -14.81 9.63
C GLY A 196 -2.52 -14.56 9.07
N LEU A 197 -2.35 -14.65 7.75
CA LEU A 197 -1.09 -14.45 7.01
C LEU A 197 -1.18 -13.22 6.08
N ASP A 198 -1.78 -12.17 6.62
CA ASP A 198 -2.16 -10.91 6.00
C ASP A 198 -0.99 -10.31 5.21
N GLY A 199 -1.27 -9.80 4.02
CA GLY A 199 -0.30 -9.15 3.14
C GLY A 199 0.03 -7.76 3.65
N ILE A 200 -0.80 -6.78 3.27
CA ILE A 200 -0.70 -5.40 3.74
C ILE A 200 -1.98 -5.03 4.50
N ASP A 201 -1.82 -4.68 5.77
CA ASP A 201 -2.85 -3.97 6.54
C ASP A 201 -2.44 -2.49 6.65
N VAL A 202 -3.35 -1.57 6.32
CA VAL A 202 -3.09 -0.13 6.38
C VAL A 202 -4.17 0.63 7.13
N TRP A 203 -3.76 1.53 8.01
CA TRP A 203 -4.60 2.61 8.50
C TRP A 203 -3.78 3.89 8.71
N GLY A 204 -4.35 5.02 8.29
CA GLY A 204 -3.63 6.28 8.19
C GLY A 204 -4.25 7.22 7.17
N THR A 205 -3.53 8.31 6.87
CA THR A 205 -4.02 9.36 5.95
C THR A 205 -3.04 9.60 4.81
N ASN A 206 -3.55 9.85 3.60
CA ASN A 206 -2.73 10.24 2.44
C ASN A 206 -1.65 9.21 2.10
N ILE A 207 -2.05 7.98 1.78
CA ILE A 207 -1.12 6.89 1.44
C ILE A 207 -1.48 6.30 0.08
N HIS A 208 -0.46 6.18 -0.78
CA HIS A 208 -0.53 5.55 -2.09
C HIS A 208 0.10 4.15 -2.02
N ILE A 209 -0.66 3.11 -2.36
CA ILE A 209 -0.16 1.74 -2.43
C ILE A 209 -0.37 1.25 -3.85
N HIS A 210 0.70 0.97 -4.59
CA HIS A 210 0.56 0.53 -5.97
C HIS A 210 1.59 -0.50 -6.41
N ASP A 211 1.31 -1.26 -7.46
CA ASP A 211 2.27 -2.21 -8.03
C ASP A 211 2.74 -3.25 -6.99
N VAL A 212 1.77 -3.94 -6.38
CA VAL A 212 2.00 -4.96 -5.34
C VAL A 212 1.39 -6.30 -5.74
N GLU A 213 2.16 -7.38 -5.59
CA GLU A 213 1.66 -8.75 -5.70
C GLU A 213 1.57 -9.39 -4.32
N VAL A 214 0.44 -10.01 -4.01
CA VAL A 214 0.21 -10.77 -2.77
C VAL A 214 -0.30 -12.17 -3.08
N SER A 215 0.40 -13.18 -2.54
CA SER A 215 -0.05 -14.58 -2.49
C SER A 215 -0.13 -15.01 -1.02
N ASN A 216 -1.30 -15.43 -0.54
CA ASN A 216 -1.54 -15.90 0.84
C ASN A 216 -2.93 -16.57 0.93
N LYS A 217 -3.60 -16.55 2.10
CA LYS A 217 -5.05 -16.85 2.17
C LYS A 217 -5.81 -15.98 3.17
N ASP A 218 -5.32 -14.75 3.35
CA ASP A 218 -5.97 -13.69 4.13
C ASP A 218 -5.84 -12.35 3.36
N GLU A 219 -5.90 -11.21 4.04
CA GLU A 219 -5.82 -9.87 3.46
C GLU A 219 -4.78 -9.75 2.34
N CYS A 220 -5.20 -9.23 1.18
CA CYS A 220 -4.30 -8.82 0.11
C CYS A 220 -3.70 -7.44 0.46
N VAL A 221 -4.44 -6.37 0.15
CA VAL A 221 -4.22 -5.01 0.65
C VAL A 221 -5.52 -4.52 1.29
N THR A 222 -5.52 -4.36 2.61
CA THR A 222 -6.74 -4.14 3.40
C THR A 222 -6.67 -2.86 4.22
N VAL A 223 -7.70 -2.02 4.06
CA VAL A 223 -7.87 -0.79 4.86
C VAL A 223 -8.51 -1.12 6.21
N LYS A 224 -7.92 -0.60 7.29
CA LYS A 224 -8.45 -0.63 8.66
C LYS A 224 -8.85 0.77 9.12
N ASN A 225 -9.42 0.85 10.31
CA ASN A 225 -9.93 2.08 10.91
C ASN A 225 -8.91 2.72 11.87
N PRO A 226 -8.81 4.07 11.94
CA PRO A 226 -9.36 5.08 11.02
C PRO A 226 -8.48 5.28 9.78
N SER A 227 -9.08 5.68 8.66
CA SER A 227 -8.32 5.94 7.42
C SER A 227 -8.95 6.98 6.52
N ASP A 228 -8.12 7.81 5.89
CA ASP A 228 -8.61 8.75 4.88
C ASP A 228 -7.63 9.01 3.73
N HIS A 229 -8.14 9.38 2.55
CA HIS A 229 -7.33 9.73 1.38
C HIS A 229 -6.32 8.63 0.99
N LEU A 230 -6.80 7.40 0.83
CA LEU A 230 -5.98 6.27 0.39
C LEU A 230 -6.24 5.98 -1.09
N LEU A 231 -5.16 5.85 -1.87
CA LEU A 231 -5.20 5.37 -3.25
C LEU A 231 -4.49 4.02 -3.30
N ILE A 232 -5.21 2.96 -3.69
CA ILE A 232 -4.67 1.62 -3.86
C ILE A 232 -4.86 1.18 -5.31
N GLU A 233 -3.78 1.02 -6.08
CA GLU A 233 -3.94 0.65 -7.48
C GLU A 233 -2.91 -0.31 -8.08
N ASN A 234 -3.25 -0.99 -9.17
CA ASN A 234 -2.38 -2.00 -9.79
C ASN A 234 -1.94 -3.08 -8.77
N VAL A 235 -2.91 -3.77 -8.18
CA VAL A 235 -2.65 -4.83 -7.20
C VAL A 235 -2.98 -6.19 -7.82
N PHE A 236 -2.06 -7.14 -7.69
CA PHE A 236 -2.29 -8.53 -8.05
C PHE A 236 -2.44 -9.41 -6.80
N CYS A 237 -3.67 -9.78 -6.48
CA CYS A 237 -4.00 -10.79 -5.49
C CYS A 237 -3.95 -12.20 -6.14
N ASN A 238 -2.76 -12.77 -6.18
CA ASN A 238 -2.45 -14.04 -6.85
C ASN A 238 -2.64 -15.21 -5.87
N TRP A 239 -3.86 -15.77 -5.78
CA TRP A 239 -4.23 -16.70 -4.73
C TRP A 239 -4.07 -16.08 -3.34
N SER A 240 -5.06 -15.29 -2.93
CA SER A 240 -5.09 -14.56 -1.66
C SER A 240 -6.41 -14.79 -0.92
N GLY A 241 -6.61 -14.14 0.23
CA GLY A 241 -7.96 -13.83 0.68
C GLY A 241 -8.63 -12.78 -0.22
N GLY A 242 -7.87 -11.80 -0.71
CA GLY A 242 -8.36 -10.68 -1.51
C GLY A 242 -8.33 -9.37 -0.74
N CYS A 243 -8.58 -8.26 -1.42
CA CYS A 243 -8.66 -6.95 -0.77
C CYS A 243 -9.90 -6.87 0.13
N ALA A 244 -9.84 -6.03 1.14
CA ALA A 244 -10.96 -5.83 2.06
C ALA A 244 -10.91 -4.47 2.76
N MET A 245 -11.97 -4.20 3.52
CA MET A 245 -12.04 -3.14 4.52
C MET A 245 -12.59 -3.72 5.84
N GLY A 246 -11.90 -3.44 6.95
CA GLY A 246 -12.25 -3.92 8.29
C GLY A 246 -11.40 -5.09 8.78
N SER A 247 -11.80 -5.82 9.83
CA SER A 247 -13.08 -5.73 10.52
C SER A 247 -13.33 -4.38 11.16
N LEU A 248 -14.52 -3.81 10.94
CA LEU A 248 -14.94 -2.52 11.48
C LEU A 248 -15.73 -2.70 12.78
N ALA A 249 -15.63 -1.73 13.68
CA ALA A 249 -16.12 -1.83 15.06
C ALA A 249 -16.85 -0.53 15.49
N THR A 250 -16.64 -0.04 16.71
CA THR A 250 -17.17 1.27 17.13
C THR A 250 -16.26 2.39 16.66
N ASP A 251 -16.83 3.60 16.54
CA ASP A 251 -16.11 4.82 16.16
C ASP A 251 -15.34 4.64 14.84
N THR A 252 -15.98 3.95 13.89
CA THR A 252 -15.44 3.81 12.53
C THR A 252 -15.49 5.17 11.83
N ASP A 253 -14.38 5.56 11.23
CA ASP A 253 -14.21 6.77 10.45
C ASP A 253 -13.26 6.46 9.29
N ILE A 254 -13.86 6.09 8.15
CA ILE A 254 -13.13 5.79 6.92
C ILE A 254 -13.75 6.57 5.77
N HIS A 255 -12.96 7.41 5.10
CA HIS A 255 -13.46 8.15 3.95
C HIS A 255 -12.41 8.47 2.89
N ASP A 256 -12.83 8.83 1.69
CA ASP A 256 -11.93 9.18 0.57
C ASP A 256 -10.97 8.03 0.21
N ILE A 257 -11.52 6.83 -0.03
CA ILE A 257 -10.75 5.62 -0.39
C ILE A 257 -10.99 5.23 -1.85
N GLU A 258 -9.92 5.10 -2.63
CA GLU A 258 -9.98 4.55 -3.99
C GLU A 258 -9.18 3.26 -4.11
N TYR A 259 -9.81 2.23 -4.68
CA TYR A 259 -9.13 1.08 -5.24
C TYR A 259 -9.33 1.07 -6.76
N ASN A 260 -8.25 0.95 -7.53
CA ASN A 260 -8.29 0.97 -8.99
C ASN A 260 -7.38 -0.11 -9.60
N ASN A 261 -7.79 -0.76 -10.69
CA ASN A 261 -6.98 -1.79 -11.36
C ASN A 261 -6.54 -2.93 -10.40
N ILE A 262 -7.51 -3.62 -9.81
CA ILE A 262 -7.25 -4.73 -8.89
C ILE A 262 -7.52 -6.05 -9.60
N TYR A 263 -6.45 -6.85 -9.77
CA TYR A 263 -6.54 -8.17 -10.38
C TYR A 263 -6.53 -9.26 -9.30
N THR A 264 -7.54 -10.13 -9.29
CA THR A 264 -7.69 -11.16 -8.25
C THR A 264 -8.02 -12.51 -8.83
N GLN A 265 -7.24 -13.54 -8.50
CA GLN A 265 -7.52 -14.91 -8.95
C GLN A 265 -7.54 -15.90 -7.77
N ARG A 266 -8.47 -16.87 -7.82
CA ARG A 266 -8.63 -17.96 -6.82
C ARG A 266 -8.59 -17.50 -5.36
N SER A 267 -9.09 -16.31 -5.11
CA SER A 267 -9.10 -15.70 -3.79
C SER A 267 -10.44 -15.92 -3.07
N ASN A 268 -10.54 -15.51 -1.82
CA ASN A 268 -11.80 -15.60 -1.08
C ASN A 268 -12.82 -14.58 -1.64
N GLN A 269 -12.38 -13.36 -1.96
CA GLN A 269 -13.18 -12.32 -2.60
C GLN A 269 -12.34 -11.48 -3.58
N MET A 270 -13.00 -10.67 -4.42
CA MET A 270 -12.35 -9.55 -5.11
C MET A 270 -12.28 -8.33 -4.17
N TYR A 271 -13.37 -8.02 -3.47
CA TYR A 271 -13.37 -7.05 -2.37
C TYR A 271 -14.43 -7.40 -1.32
N MET A 272 -14.10 -7.23 -0.04
CA MET A 272 -15.04 -7.46 1.06
C MET A 272 -15.04 -6.31 2.08
N PHE A 273 -16.22 -5.83 2.45
CA PHE A 273 -16.42 -5.02 3.66
C PHE A 273 -16.91 -5.94 4.77
N LYS A 274 -16.28 -5.88 5.95
CA LYS A 274 -16.62 -6.76 7.08
C LYS A 274 -16.88 -5.99 8.36
N SER A 275 -18.10 -6.10 8.88
CA SER A 275 -18.48 -5.61 10.21
C SER A 275 -19.54 -6.52 10.84
N TYR A 276 -19.79 -6.36 12.13
CA TYR A 276 -20.94 -6.98 12.81
C TYR A 276 -21.37 -6.10 14.00
N GLY A 277 -22.39 -5.28 13.77
CA GLY A 277 -22.80 -4.21 14.70
C GLY A 277 -21.81 -3.04 14.65
N GLY A 278 -21.53 -2.43 15.79
CA GLY A 278 -20.64 -1.25 15.88
C GLY A 278 -21.31 0.06 15.50
N SER A 279 -20.50 1.09 15.27
CA SER A 279 -20.94 2.46 14.97
C SER A 279 -19.89 3.22 14.16
N GLY A 280 -20.31 4.31 13.53
CA GLY A 280 -19.44 5.17 12.71
C GLY A 280 -19.78 5.10 11.22
N THR A 281 -18.88 5.60 10.38
CA THR A 281 -19.12 5.84 8.96
C THR A 281 -18.00 5.29 8.08
N VAL A 282 -18.41 4.75 6.93
CA VAL A 282 -17.56 4.50 5.76
C VAL A 282 -18.19 5.26 4.61
N ASN A 283 -17.52 6.28 4.06
CA ASN A 283 -18.10 7.08 3.00
C ASN A 283 -17.13 7.62 1.95
N ASN A 284 -17.62 7.94 0.76
CA ASN A 284 -16.79 8.36 -0.38
C ASN A 284 -15.72 7.30 -0.73
N VAL A 285 -16.21 6.12 -1.12
CA VAL A 285 -15.36 4.98 -1.51
C VAL A 285 -15.58 4.65 -2.98
N ALA A 286 -14.51 4.53 -3.74
CA ALA A 286 -14.55 4.15 -5.15
C ALA A 286 -13.78 2.84 -5.38
N LEU A 287 -14.46 1.78 -5.83
CA LEU A 287 -13.83 0.51 -6.23
C LEU A 287 -13.96 0.33 -7.75
N LYS A 288 -12.90 0.69 -8.47
CA LYS A 288 -12.86 0.81 -9.93
C LYS A 288 -12.00 -0.28 -10.57
N ASN A 289 -12.38 -0.74 -11.75
CA ASN A 289 -11.56 -1.60 -12.62
C ASN A 289 -11.05 -2.86 -11.91
N PHE A 290 -11.97 -3.62 -11.31
CA PHE A 290 -11.64 -4.92 -10.73
C PHE A 290 -11.80 -6.01 -11.79
N ALA A 291 -10.79 -6.86 -11.92
CA ALA A 291 -10.83 -8.02 -12.82
C ALA A 291 -10.39 -9.28 -12.07
N GLY A 292 -10.98 -10.42 -12.40
CA GLY A 292 -10.60 -11.65 -11.72
C GLY A 292 -11.37 -12.89 -12.13
N HIS A 293 -10.86 -14.06 -11.76
CA HIS A 293 -11.55 -15.32 -12.03
C HIS A 293 -11.42 -16.32 -10.89
N SER A 294 -12.42 -17.21 -10.81
CA SER A 294 -12.42 -18.36 -9.89
C SER A 294 -12.35 -17.98 -8.40
N ASN A 295 -12.70 -16.74 -8.06
CA ASN A 295 -12.82 -16.28 -6.67
C ASN A 295 -14.11 -16.85 -6.04
N ALA A 296 -14.11 -17.05 -4.71
CA ALA A 296 -15.30 -17.57 -4.04
C ALA A 296 -16.42 -16.53 -3.97
N TYR A 297 -16.11 -15.29 -3.58
CA TYR A 297 -16.96 -14.10 -3.67
C TYR A 297 -16.35 -13.11 -4.66
N THR A 298 -17.13 -12.08 -5.03
CA THR A 298 -16.68 -10.97 -5.87
C THR A 298 -16.78 -9.68 -5.06
N LEU A 299 -17.93 -8.99 -5.08
CA LEU A 299 -18.22 -7.82 -4.26
C LEU A 299 -19.07 -8.27 -3.08
N ASP A 300 -18.50 -8.28 -1.87
CA ASP A 300 -19.16 -8.74 -0.66
C ASP A 300 -19.15 -7.68 0.45
N LEU A 301 -20.25 -6.95 0.62
CA LEU A 301 -20.46 -6.14 1.82
C LEU A 301 -21.22 -6.98 2.84
N ASP A 302 -20.54 -7.39 3.91
CA ASP A 302 -21.13 -8.21 4.97
C ASP A 302 -21.07 -7.51 6.33
N ALA A 303 -22.15 -6.80 6.68
CA ALA A 303 -22.30 -6.15 7.98
C ALA A 303 -22.83 -7.08 9.09
N GLN A 304 -22.86 -8.39 8.85
CA GLN A 304 -23.09 -9.43 9.85
C GLN A 304 -22.03 -10.54 9.71
N TRP A 305 -20.77 -10.13 9.51
CA TRP A 305 -19.67 -11.04 9.21
C TRP A 305 -19.44 -12.04 10.35
N SER A 306 -19.83 -13.30 10.12
CA SER A 306 -19.91 -14.32 11.17
C SER A 306 -18.57 -14.71 11.82
N SER A 307 -17.43 -14.39 11.18
CA SER A 307 -16.10 -14.65 11.74
C SER A 307 -15.63 -13.60 12.75
N MET A 308 -16.40 -12.54 12.98
CA MET A 308 -16.25 -11.66 14.14
C MET A 308 -17.45 -11.77 15.08
N LYS A 309 -17.22 -11.44 16.35
CA LYS A 309 -18.32 -11.35 17.32
C LYS A 309 -19.14 -10.09 17.07
N PRO A 310 -20.46 -10.12 17.29
CA PRO A 310 -21.28 -8.92 17.28
C PRO A 310 -20.74 -7.90 18.29
N ILE A 311 -20.65 -6.64 17.86
CA ILE A 311 -20.28 -5.49 18.66
C ILE A 311 -21.54 -4.65 18.91
N ALA A 312 -21.68 -4.08 20.09
CA ALA A 312 -22.83 -3.24 20.40
C ALA A 312 -22.90 -2.01 19.47
N GLY A 313 -24.11 -1.65 19.05
CA GLY A 313 -24.39 -0.55 18.12
C GLY A 313 -25.24 -1.01 16.94
N ASP A 314 -25.89 -0.05 16.29
CA ASP A 314 -26.89 -0.30 15.24
C ASP A 314 -26.25 -0.70 13.89
N GLY A 315 -24.92 -0.59 13.78
CA GLY A 315 -24.14 -0.88 12.58
C GLY A 315 -23.33 0.31 12.09
N ILE A 316 -22.42 0.03 11.16
CA ILE A 316 -21.67 1.05 10.42
C ILE A 316 -22.57 1.63 9.33
N LEU A 317 -22.61 2.96 9.19
CA LEU A 317 -23.22 3.60 8.03
C LEU A 317 -22.25 3.55 6.85
N TYR A 318 -22.62 2.83 5.79
CA TYR A 318 -21.91 2.84 4.52
C TYR A 318 -22.66 3.74 3.54
N SER A 319 -22.01 4.78 3.02
CA SER A 319 -22.67 5.71 2.10
C SER A 319 -21.74 6.27 1.02
N ASN A 320 -22.31 6.76 -0.08
CA ASN A 320 -21.55 7.36 -1.20
C ASN A 320 -20.44 6.40 -1.68
N MET A 321 -20.85 5.26 -2.24
CA MET A 321 -19.93 4.22 -2.70
C MET A 321 -20.17 3.92 -4.18
N THR A 322 -19.09 3.90 -4.97
CA THR A 322 -19.13 3.58 -6.39
C THR A 322 -18.37 2.28 -6.66
N PHE A 323 -19.01 1.36 -7.38
CA PHE A 323 -18.44 0.10 -7.86
C PHE A 323 -18.53 0.10 -9.38
N SER A 324 -17.41 0.20 -10.10
CA SER A 324 -17.44 0.34 -11.57
C SER A 324 -16.33 -0.39 -12.31
N GLY A 325 -16.64 -0.92 -13.50
CA GLY A 325 -15.67 -1.62 -14.35
C GLY A 325 -15.26 -2.98 -13.80
N TRP A 326 -16.20 -3.73 -13.24
CA TRP A 326 -15.93 -5.06 -12.66
C TRP A 326 -16.13 -6.15 -13.71
N SER A 327 -15.16 -7.04 -13.88
CA SER A 327 -15.22 -8.07 -14.92
C SER A 327 -14.63 -9.41 -14.49
N GLY A 328 -15.06 -10.48 -15.16
CA GLY A 328 -14.46 -11.81 -15.06
C GLY A 328 -15.43 -12.88 -14.58
N THR A 329 -15.01 -13.76 -13.66
CA THR A 329 -15.85 -14.89 -13.20
C THR A 329 -15.73 -15.19 -11.69
N CYS A 330 -16.84 -15.58 -11.08
CA CYS A 330 -16.86 -16.21 -9.75
C CYS A 330 -16.93 -17.73 -9.86
N ALA A 331 -16.55 -18.46 -8.79
CA ALA A 331 -16.52 -19.92 -8.79
C ALA A 331 -17.91 -20.57 -8.93
N ASP A 332 -18.93 -20.03 -8.24
CA ASP A 332 -20.32 -20.50 -8.30
C ASP A 332 -21.26 -19.32 -8.00
N GLY A 333 -21.91 -18.80 -9.04
CA GLY A 333 -22.71 -17.58 -8.99
C GLY A 333 -24.09 -17.74 -8.35
N HIS A 334 -24.50 -18.98 -8.03
CA HIS A 334 -25.71 -19.27 -7.24
C HIS A 334 -25.36 -19.44 -5.76
N GLN A 335 -24.26 -20.13 -5.47
CA GLN A 335 -23.84 -20.29 -4.07
C GLN A 335 -23.32 -18.99 -3.47
N ARG A 336 -22.58 -18.21 -4.26
CA ARG A 336 -21.93 -16.96 -3.86
C ARG A 336 -21.98 -15.98 -5.04
N GLY A 337 -23.16 -15.39 -5.20
CA GLY A 337 -23.43 -14.39 -6.23
C GLY A 337 -22.38 -13.26 -6.27
N PRO A 338 -22.09 -12.70 -7.45
CA PRO A 338 -20.99 -11.76 -7.60
C PRO A 338 -21.28 -10.38 -6.98
N ILE A 339 -22.55 -10.07 -6.68
CA ILE A 339 -22.95 -8.91 -5.90
C ILE A 339 -23.69 -9.39 -4.66
N LYS A 340 -23.12 -9.10 -3.49
CA LYS A 340 -23.74 -9.33 -2.18
C LYS A 340 -23.62 -8.06 -1.34
N PHE A 341 -24.76 -7.42 -1.07
CA PHE A 341 -24.88 -6.35 -0.09
C PHE A 341 -25.75 -6.82 1.07
N ASN A 342 -25.15 -6.97 2.26
CA ASN A 342 -25.81 -7.28 3.53
C ASN A 342 -25.58 -6.11 4.50
N CYS A 343 -26.31 -5.02 4.30
CA CYS A 343 -26.21 -3.81 5.10
C CYS A 343 -27.01 -3.94 6.42
N PRO A 344 -26.63 -3.18 7.47
CA PRO A 344 -27.40 -3.13 8.72
C PRO A 344 -28.85 -2.69 8.46
N ALA A 345 -29.81 -3.23 9.21
CA ALA A 345 -31.21 -2.89 9.03
C ALA A 345 -31.57 -1.52 9.64
N ASP A 346 -30.98 -1.22 10.80
CA ASP A 346 -31.21 0.02 11.54
C ASP A 346 -30.41 1.19 10.95
N VAL A 347 -29.33 0.90 10.22
CA VAL A 347 -28.49 1.85 9.49
C VAL A 347 -28.25 1.35 8.06
N PRO A 348 -29.25 1.45 7.16
CA PRO A 348 -29.14 1.01 5.77
C PRO A 348 -27.99 1.69 5.02
N CYS A 349 -27.41 1.00 4.02
CA CYS A 349 -26.47 1.65 3.12
C CYS A 349 -27.21 2.61 2.19
N THR A 350 -26.63 3.77 1.87
CA THR A 350 -27.25 4.79 0.98
C THR A 350 -26.27 5.29 -0.07
N ASP A 351 -26.78 5.92 -1.13
CA ASP A 351 -25.94 6.50 -2.20
C ASP A 351 -24.94 5.50 -2.80
N MET A 352 -25.40 4.26 -2.99
CA MET A 352 -24.62 3.18 -3.60
C MET A 352 -24.80 3.23 -5.13
N GLN A 353 -23.71 3.02 -5.88
CA GLN A 353 -23.76 3.00 -7.34
C GLN A 353 -23.00 1.80 -7.88
N VAL A 354 -23.68 0.95 -8.65
CA VAL A 354 -23.07 -0.17 -9.38
C VAL A 354 -23.22 0.07 -10.87
N ASP A 355 -22.11 0.34 -11.54
CA ASP A 355 -22.04 0.57 -12.98
C ASP A 355 -21.09 -0.43 -13.63
N ASP A 356 -21.34 -0.82 -14.89
CA ASP A 356 -20.43 -1.68 -15.68
C ASP A 356 -19.89 -2.90 -14.90
N PHE A 357 -20.81 -3.80 -14.55
CA PHE A 357 -20.51 -4.98 -13.73
C PHE A 357 -20.82 -6.24 -14.55
N THR A 358 -19.76 -6.91 -15.02
CA THR A 358 -19.80 -8.01 -16.00
C THR A 358 -19.11 -9.27 -15.49
N VAL A 359 -19.36 -9.64 -14.22
CA VAL A 359 -18.82 -10.86 -13.62
C VAL A 359 -19.77 -12.03 -13.83
N GLY A 360 -19.32 -13.04 -14.57
CA GLY A 360 -20.05 -14.29 -14.81
C GLY A 360 -19.78 -15.38 -13.77
N SER A 361 -20.06 -16.62 -14.14
CA SER A 361 -19.80 -17.79 -13.29
C SER A 361 -19.06 -18.89 -14.03
N ASN A 362 -18.22 -19.63 -13.30
CA ASN A 362 -17.64 -20.88 -13.77
C ASN A 362 -18.62 -22.06 -13.70
N LYS A 363 -19.79 -21.88 -13.07
CA LYS A 363 -20.81 -22.92 -12.92
C LYS A 363 -22.21 -22.37 -13.17
N GLY A 364 -22.84 -22.92 -14.21
CA GLY A 364 -24.15 -22.45 -14.67
C GLY A 364 -24.03 -21.26 -15.63
N ASP A 365 -25.18 -20.86 -16.16
CA ASP A 365 -25.35 -19.79 -17.16
C ASP A 365 -26.03 -18.55 -16.56
N THR A 366 -26.22 -18.52 -15.24
CA THR A 366 -26.87 -17.45 -14.50
C THR A 366 -26.11 -17.16 -13.20
N VAL A 367 -26.26 -15.95 -12.68
CA VAL A 367 -25.70 -15.49 -11.39
C VAL A 367 -26.78 -14.82 -10.54
N GLU A 368 -26.56 -14.78 -9.23
CA GLU A 368 -27.44 -14.08 -8.29
C GLU A 368 -26.83 -12.76 -7.80
N HIS A 369 -27.63 -11.70 -7.80
CA HIS A 369 -27.33 -10.45 -7.10
C HIS A 369 -28.23 -10.34 -5.88
N VAL A 370 -27.64 -10.27 -4.70
CA VAL A 370 -28.36 -10.24 -3.42
C VAL A 370 -28.15 -8.89 -2.75
N CYS A 371 -29.24 -8.17 -2.51
CA CYS A 371 -29.22 -6.89 -1.83
C CYS A 371 -30.15 -6.91 -0.61
N LYS A 372 -29.63 -6.44 0.51
CA LYS A 372 -30.34 -6.29 1.77
C LYS A 372 -30.00 -4.94 2.38
N ASN A 373 -31.03 -4.12 2.57
CA ASN A 373 -30.96 -2.77 3.13
C ASN A 373 -29.95 -1.84 2.41
N ALA A 374 -29.82 -1.95 1.09
CA ALA A 374 -28.83 -1.21 0.30
C ALA A 374 -29.49 -0.31 -0.77
N TYR A 375 -29.35 1.00 -0.60
CA TYR A 375 -30.07 1.97 -1.40
C TYR A 375 -29.17 2.70 -2.38
N GLY A 376 -29.66 2.90 -3.61
CA GLY A 376 -28.85 3.45 -4.69
C GLY A 376 -29.33 3.07 -6.08
N SER A 377 -28.40 2.97 -7.03
CA SER A 377 -28.69 2.67 -8.44
C SER A 377 -27.78 1.56 -9.00
N GLY A 378 -28.34 0.71 -9.85
CA GLY A 378 -27.65 -0.42 -10.48
C GLY A 378 -27.91 -1.78 -9.80
N ALA A 379 -27.88 -2.85 -10.58
CA ALA A 379 -28.09 -4.23 -10.14
C ALA A 379 -29.35 -4.42 -9.25
N CYS A 380 -29.18 -5.00 -8.05
CA CYS A 380 -30.26 -5.26 -7.10
C CYS A 380 -30.56 -4.14 -6.11
N LEU A 381 -29.89 -2.99 -6.24
CA LEU A 381 -30.09 -1.85 -5.35
C LEU A 381 -31.49 -1.27 -5.51
N LYS A 382 -32.05 -0.78 -4.42
CA LYS A 382 -33.38 -0.15 -4.40
C LYS A 382 -33.24 1.37 -4.41
N GLU A 383 -34.05 2.05 -5.19
CA GLU A 383 -34.17 3.52 -5.11
C GLU A 383 -34.78 3.96 -3.76
N GLY A 384 -34.40 5.14 -3.29
CA GLY A 384 -34.86 5.74 -2.03
C GLY A 384 -33.78 5.73 -0.95
N ASP A 385 -34.17 5.94 0.30
CA ASP A 385 -33.25 6.20 1.42
C ASP A 385 -33.65 5.50 2.74
N GLY A 386 -34.54 4.49 2.70
CA GLY A 386 -34.94 3.82 3.94
C GLY A 386 -35.88 2.64 3.86
N GLY A 387 -35.81 1.80 4.91
CA GLY A 387 -36.65 0.63 5.15
C GLY A 387 -35.90 -0.70 5.02
N ALA A 388 -36.30 -1.69 5.82
CA ALA A 388 -35.72 -3.02 5.72
C ALA A 388 -36.23 -3.74 4.45
N TYR A 389 -35.34 -4.37 3.71
CA TYR A 389 -35.72 -5.22 2.58
C TYR A 389 -34.66 -6.28 2.30
N THR A 390 -35.03 -7.31 1.55
CA THR A 390 -34.10 -8.27 0.96
C THR A 390 -34.64 -8.65 -0.41
N THR A 391 -33.76 -8.68 -1.41
CA THR A 391 -34.08 -9.13 -2.76
C THR A 391 -32.94 -9.96 -3.33
N THR A 392 -33.30 -10.93 -4.15
CA THR A 392 -32.38 -11.71 -4.98
C THR A 392 -32.83 -11.54 -6.42
N GLN A 393 -31.91 -11.09 -7.27
CA GLN A 393 -32.12 -11.03 -8.71
C GLN A 393 -31.26 -12.11 -9.36
N THR A 394 -31.87 -12.97 -10.17
CA THR A 394 -31.15 -13.90 -11.04
C THR A 394 -31.00 -13.25 -12.41
N VAL A 395 -29.77 -13.17 -12.92
CA VAL A 395 -29.46 -12.60 -14.25
C VAL A 395 -28.59 -13.57 -15.03
N ASP A 396 -28.60 -13.47 -16.36
CA ASP A 396 -27.72 -14.26 -17.22
C ASP A 396 -26.26 -13.95 -16.89
N ALA A 397 -25.44 -15.00 -16.78
CA ALA A 397 -24.02 -14.87 -16.50
C ALA A 397 -23.31 -14.22 -17.69
N ALA A 398 -22.48 -13.21 -17.41
CA ALA A 398 -21.64 -12.61 -18.45
C ALA A 398 -20.68 -13.67 -19.02
N SER A 399 -20.57 -13.73 -20.36
CA SER A 399 -19.73 -14.71 -21.07
C SER A 399 -18.41 -14.12 -21.57
N ALA A 400 -17.91 -13.05 -20.95
CA ALA A 400 -16.73 -12.34 -21.44
C ALA A 400 -15.43 -13.09 -21.09
N ALA A 401 -14.51 -13.17 -22.05
CA ALA A 401 -13.16 -13.65 -21.81
C ALA A 401 -12.49 -12.71 -20.79
N THR A 402 -12.01 -13.27 -19.68
CA THR A 402 -11.28 -12.51 -18.65
C THR A 402 -9.80 -12.48 -19.05
N PRO A 403 -9.20 -11.29 -19.28
CA PRO A 403 -7.75 -11.20 -19.40
C PRO A 403 -7.08 -11.79 -18.15
N THR A 404 -6.04 -12.59 -18.35
CA THR A 404 -5.27 -13.23 -17.27
C THR A 404 -3.92 -12.57 -17.08
N MET A 405 -3.32 -12.79 -15.92
CA MET A 405 -1.95 -12.37 -15.63
C MET A 405 -0.98 -13.55 -15.85
N ASP A 406 0.23 -13.25 -16.32
CA ASP A 406 1.29 -14.26 -16.35
C ASP A 406 1.69 -14.66 -14.91
N GLY A 407 2.02 -15.93 -14.70
CA GLY A 407 2.48 -16.42 -13.38
C GLY A 407 1.37 -16.57 -12.33
N GLU A 408 0.11 -16.68 -12.75
CA GLU A 408 -0.98 -17.10 -11.86
C GLU A 408 -0.66 -18.44 -11.19
N LEU A 409 -0.84 -18.50 -9.87
CA LEU A 409 -0.66 -19.72 -9.10
C LEU A 409 -1.78 -20.72 -9.40
N GLU A 410 -1.40 -21.92 -9.80
CA GLU A 410 -2.33 -23.05 -9.96
C GLU A 410 -2.71 -23.69 -8.62
N ASN A 411 -1.90 -23.47 -7.58
CA ASN A 411 -2.11 -23.95 -6.22
C ASN A 411 -1.59 -22.92 -5.21
N GLY A 412 -2.27 -22.76 -4.08
CA GLY A 412 -1.81 -21.91 -3.00
C GLY A 412 -0.50 -22.43 -2.40
N LEU A 413 0.33 -21.51 -1.92
CA LEU A 413 1.64 -21.83 -1.37
C LEU A 413 1.51 -22.64 -0.06
N GLY A 414 2.26 -23.74 0.04
CA GLY A 414 2.10 -24.72 1.13
C GLY A 414 2.43 -24.19 2.53
N LEU A 415 2.03 -24.94 3.56
CA LEU A 415 2.24 -24.60 4.98
C LEU A 415 3.35 -25.41 5.66
N THR A 416 3.95 -26.37 4.96
CA THR A 416 4.84 -27.38 5.56
C THR A 416 6.26 -27.39 4.99
N VAL A 417 6.52 -26.55 3.99
CA VAL A 417 7.82 -26.38 3.33
C VAL A 417 8.10 -24.90 3.13
N SER A 418 9.38 -24.54 3.01
CA SER A 418 9.78 -23.16 2.72
C SER A 418 9.17 -22.67 1.41
N ILE A 419 8.71 -21.43 1.41
CA ILE A 419 8.27 -20.71 0.21
C ILE A 419 9.49 -20.05 -0.43
N ALA A 420 9.62 -20.14 -1.75
CA ALA A 420 10.71 -19.50 -2.49
C ALA A 420 10.54 -17.98 -2.53
N ILE A 421 11.65 -17.24 -2.48
CA ILE A 421 11.63 -15.78 -2.62
C ILE A 421 11.25 -15.42 -4.06
N PRO A 422 10.16 -14.67 -4.29
CA PRO A 422 9.74 -14.29 -5.63
C PRO A 422 10.59 -13.14 -6.19
N THR A 423 10.53 -12.95 -7.50
CA THR A 423 10.99 -11.71 -8.13
C THR A 423 9.85 -10.71 -8.22
N ILE A 424 10.11 -9.44 -7.97
CA ILE A 424 9.13 -8.37 -8.19
C ILE A 424 8.83 -8.26 -9.68
N ARG A 425 7.54 -8.32 -10.04
CA ARG A 425 7.06 -8.30 -11.43
C ARG A 425 6.95 -6.88 -12.00
N PRO A 426 6.92 -6.71 -13.34
CA PRO A 426 6.82 -5.40 -13.98
C PRO A 426 5.38 -4.95 -14.31
N SER A 427 4.37 -5.78 -14.01
CA SER A 427 2.95 -5.51 -14.28
C SER A 427 2.09 -6.29 -13.29
N PHE A 428 1.04 -5.66 -12.79
CA PHE A 428 0.18 -6.16 -11.71
C PHE A 428 -1.30 -6.19 -12.10
N PHE A 429 -1.64 -5.69 -13.28
CA PHE A 429 -2.98 -5.74 -13.86
C PHE A 429 -2.87 -5.93 -15.38
N PRO A 430 -3.79 -6.70 -16.02
CA PRO A 430 -3.68 -7.01 -17.44
C PRO A 430 -3.57 -5.78 -18.33
N GLY A 431 -2.52 -5.71 -19.15
CA GLY A 431 -2.30 -4.61 -20.10
C GLY A 431 -1.84 -3.29 -19.47
N VAL A 432 -1.60 -3.25 -18.15
CA VAL A 432 -1.13 -2.07 -17.43
C VAL A 432 0.31 -2.26 -16.97
N ALA A 433 1.20 -1.35 -17.35
CA ALA A 433 2.58 -1.32 -16.89
C ALA A 433 2.64 -0.78 -15.45
N ALA A 434 3.64 -1.22 -14.68
CA ALA A 434 3.91 -0.62 -13.37
C ALA A 434 4.13 0.89 -13.48
N ILE A 435 3.62 1.64 -12.50
CA ILE A 435 3.72 3.12 -12.44
C ILE A 435 5.18 3.53 -12.32
N SER A 436 5.90 2.88 -11.40
CA SER A 436 7.32 3.13 -11.14
C SER A 436 8.16 1.94 -11.61
N PRO A 437 9.16 2.14 -12.50
CA PRO A 437 10.04 1.05 -12.88
C PRO A 437 10.83 0.56 -11.65
N ARG A 438 11.09 -0.75 -11.60
CA ARG A 438 11.93 -1.35 -10.56
C ARG A 438 13.29 -0.65 -10.51
N MET A 439 13.83 -0.47 -9.31
CA MET A 439 15.17 0.10 -9.08
C MET A 439 16.25 -0.57 -9.94
N ALA A 440 16.23 -1.89 -10.05
CA ALA A 440 17.17 -2.65 -10.87
C ALA A 440 17.09 -2.34 -12.38
N ASP A 441 15.89 -2.02 -12.88
CA ASP A 441 15.67 -1.73 -14.30
C ASP A 441 15.99 -0.27 -14.62
N ALA A 442 15.66 0.65 -13.72
CA ALA A 442 16.04 2.06 -13.83
C ALA A 442 17.56 2.23 -13.86
N ALA A 443 18.30 1.49 -13.03
CA ALA A 443 19.76 1.49 -13.02
C ALA A 443 20.36 0.99 -14.34
N LYS A 444 19.79 -0.08 -14.93
CA LYS A 444 20.21 -0.58 -16.24
C LYS A 444 19.96 0.44 -17.34
N ALA A 445 18.77 1.05 -17.38
CA ALA A 445 18.42 2.06 -18.37
C ALA A 445 19.39 3.26 -18.34
N GLN A 446 19.74 3.74 -17.14
CA GLN A 446 20.74 4.80 -16.97
C GLN A 446 22.15 4.38 -17.41
N ALA A 447 22.54 3.12 -17.18
CA ALA A 447 23.82 2.60 -17.63
C ALA A 447 23.90 2.50 -19.16
N THR A 448 22.86 1.99 -19.83
CA THR A 448 22.78 1.97 -21.31
C THR A 448 22.81 3.38 -21.92
N ALA A 449 22.07 4.34 -21.34
CA ALA A 449 22.06 5.71 -21.83
C ALA A 449 23.44 6.40 -21.73
N ARG A 450 24.27 6.04 -20.74
CA ARG A 450 25.65 6.55 -20.62
C ARG A 450 26.62 5.96 -21.63
N VAL A 451 26.36 4.74 -22.13
CA VAL A 451 27.21 4.08 -23.14
C VAL A 451 26.93 4.60 -24.55
N GLU A 452 25.73 5.12 -24.81
CA GLU A 452 25.33 5.64 -26.13
C GLU A 452 25.72 7.10 -26.40
N ILE A 453 26.28 7.84 -25.43
CA ILE A 453 26.83 9.17 -25.70
C ILE A 453 28.17 9.01 -26.44
N PRO A 454 28.30 9.43 -27.72
CA PRO A 454 29.57 9.33 -28.43
C PRO A 454 30.60 10.24 -27.76
N VAL A 455 31.72 9.67 -27.35
CA VAL A 455 32.91 10.44 -26.97
C VAL A 455 33.34 11.25 -28.20
N PRO A 456 33.48 12.59 -28.12
CA PRO A 456 34.02 13.37 -29.22
C PRO A 456 35.46 12.91 -29.44
N VAL A 457 35.75 12.40 -30.63
CA VAL A 457 37.11 12.10 -31.07
C VAL A 457 37.84 13.46 -31.19
N GLU A 458 38.77 13.73 -30.28
CA GLU A 458 39.75 14.81 -30.47
C GLU A 458 40.56 14.50 -31.74
N ALA A 459 40.40 15.35 -32.75
CA ALA A 459 41.22 15.30 -33.94
C ALA A 459 42.62 15.82 -33.59
N GLU A 460 43.63 14.95 -33.67
CA GLU A 460 45.04 15.34 -33.73
C GLU A 460 45.25 16.27 -34.93
N ILE A 461 45.65 17.52 -34.68
CA ILE A 461 46.19 18.40 -35.71
C ILE A 461 47.71 18.29 -35.65
N ALA A 462 48.26 17.66 -36.69
CA ALA A 462 49.69 17.56 -36.93
C ALA A 462 50.31 18.95 -37.14
N ALA A 463 51.45 19.17 -36.48
CA ALA A 463 52.31 20.33 -36.70
C ALA A 463 53.03 20.23 -38.06
N ASP A 464 52.98 21.30 -38.85
CA ASP A 464 53.90 21.50 -39.97
C ASP A 464 54.56 22.89 -39.86
N THR A 465 55.85 22.89 -40.16
CA THR A 465 56.80 24.00 -39.98
C THR A 465 57.11 24.65 -41.33
N SER A 466 57.01 25.98 -41.46
CA SER A 466 57.98 26.78 -42.23
C SER A 466 57.74 28.31 -42.24
N SER A 467 58.85 29.01 -42.01
CA SER A 467 59.32 30.29 -42.56
C SER A 467 58.58 31.63 -42.34
N ALA A 468 59.42 32.62 -42.03
CA ALA A 468 59.15 34.01 -41.68
C ALA A 468 58.88 34.95 -42.87
N ALA A 469 58.14 36.04 -42.62
CA ALA A 469 58.39 37.37 -43.17
C ALA A 469 57.63 38.45 -42.38
N ASP A 470 58.24 39.63 -42.33
CA ASP A 470 57.99 40.79 -41.48
C ASP A 470 56.99 41.79 -42.11
N LEU A 471 56.56 42.78 -41.29
CA LEU A 471 56.04 44.14 -41.59
C LEU A 471 54.53 44.48 -41.41
N THR A 472 54.34 45.41 -40.45
CA THR A 472 53.48 46.62 -40.43
C THR A 472 52.02 46.56 -39.95
N ALA A 473 51.75 47.35 -38.91
CA ALA A 473 50.46 47.79 -38.33
C ALA A 473 49.72 48.80 -39.27
N PRO A 474 48.45 49.27 -39.04
CA PRO A 474 47.76 49.44 -37.75
C PRO A 474 46.21 49.28 -37.65
N ILE A 475 45.73 49.25 -36.39
CA ILE A 475 44.44 49.71 -35.79
C ILE A 475 43.09 49.23 -36.40
N SER A 476 42.31 48.49 -35.58
CA SER A 476 40.97 48.94 -35.12
C SER A 476 40.47 48.11 -33.93
N THR A 477 39.94 48.81 -32.94
CA THR A 477 39.33 48.34 -31.70
C THR A 477 37.89 47.84 -31.92
N VAL A 478 37.37 46.96 -31.03
CA VAL A 478 36.21 47.20 -30.15
C VAL A 478 35.77 45.92 -29.38
N ALA A 479 35.76 46.10 -28.06
CA ALA A 479 34.90 45.56 -26.98
C ALA A 479 34.68 44.05 -26.75
N SER A 480 35.22 43.61 -25.60
CA SER A 480 34.72 42.51 -24.78
C SER A 480 33.74 43.08 -23.74
N LEU A 481 32.56 42.47 -23.58
CA LEU A 481 31.56 42.79 -22.55
C LEU A 481 31.67 41.77 -21.41
N THR A 482 32.07 42.26 -20.24
CA THR A 482 31.85 41.61 -18.93
C THR A 482 31.04 42.60 -18.09
N THR A 483 29.86 42.18 -17.63
CA THR A 483 29.04 42.95 -16.69
C THR A 483 28.90 42.20 -15.37
N SER A 484 29.52 42.79 -14.35
CA SER A 484 29.25 42.58 -12.93
C SER A 484 27.92 43.22 -12.53
N LEU A 485 27.19 42.61 -11.59
CA LEU A 485 26.08 43.26 -10.89
C LEU A 485 26.28 43.21 -9.37
N THR A 486 25.94 44.33 -8.77
CA THR A 486 26.36 44.88 -7.49
C THR A 486 25.37 44.60 -6.36
N VAL A 487 25.92 44.50 -5.15
CA VAL A 487 25.23 44.54 -3.85
C VAL A 487 24.64 45.94 -3.60
N ARG A 488 23.44 46.00 -3.00
CA ARG A 488 22.90 47.20 -2.36
C ARG A 488 22.32 46.87 -1.00
N GLU A 489 22.76 47.63 -0.01
CA GLU A 489 22.31 47.65 1.38
C GLU A 489 21.54 48.96 1.62
N VAL A 490 20.40 48.94 2.33
CA VAL A 490 19.79 50.12 2.98
C VAL A 490 19.04 49.68 4.24
N THR A 491 19.22 50.46 5.30
CA THR A 491 18.81 50.27 6.71
C THR A 491 17.46 50.91 7.08
N THR A 492 16.66 50.17 7.88
CA THR A 492 15.70 50.52 8.98
C THR A 492 14.81 51.79 8.99
N VAL A 493 13.50 51.60 9.29
CA VAL A 493 12.66 52.40 10.25
C VAL A 493 11.56 51.48 10.88
N ALA A 494 11.08 51.85 12.08
CA ALA A 494 10.39 51.07 13.12
C ALA A 494 8.84 50.97 13.09
N THR A 495 8.33 49.93 13.79
CA THR A 495 7.06 49.63 14.55
C THR A 495 5.77 50.48 14.40
N PRO A 496 4.54 49.91 14.57
CA PRO A 496 4.08 49.42 15.89
C PRO A 496 3.23 48.12 15.96
N THR A 497 3.24 47.61 17.20
CA THR A 497 2.43 46.62 17.93
C THR A 497 0.96 46.46 17.55
N THR A 498 0.49 45.21 17.47
CA THR A 498 -0.76 44.73 18.10
C THR A 498 -0.60 43.27 18.52
N SER A 499 -0.79 43.01 19.82
CA SER A 499 -0.80 41.68 20.45
C SER A 499 -2.24 41.25 20.67
N VAL A 500 -2.65 40.10 20.13
CA VAL A 500 -3.86 39.39 20.56
C VAL A 500 -3.41 38.10 21.23
N GLY A 501 -3.71 37.99 22.52
CA GLY A 501 -3.40 36.82 23.33
C GLY A 501 -4.33 35.66 23.01
N ALA A 502 -3.75 34.48 22.82
CA ALA A 502 -4.45 33.21 22.94
C ALA A 502 -3.96 32.55 24.23
N THR A 503 -4.87 32.48 25.20
CA THR A 503 -4.73 31.76 26.46
C THR A 503 -4.68 30.26 26.21
N SER A 504 -3.55 29.63 26.51
CA SER A 504 -3.46 28.18 26.65
C SER A 504 -3.97 27.78 28.04
N SER A 505 -5.20 27.26 28.10
CA SER A 505 -5.72 26.61 29.30
C SER A 505 -5.19 25.18 29.36
N LEU A 506 -4.34 24.97 30.35
CA LEU A 506 -3.96 23.67 30.91
C LEU A 506 -5.22 22.87 31.26
N PHE A 507 -5.40 21.69 30.66
CA PHE A 507 -6.22 20.64 31.26
C PHE A 507 -5.27 19.63 31.90
N ALA A 508 -5.43 19.51 33.22
CA ALA A 508 -4.73 18.57 34.06
C ALA A 508 -5.19 17.14 33.73
N GLU A 509 -4.21 16.25 33.56
CA GLU A 509 -4.41 14.80 33.60
C GLU A 509 -4.73 14.37 35.04
N GLU A 510 -5.89 13.74 35.22
CA GLU A 510 -6.21 12.93 36.40
C GLU A 510 -5.78 11.47 36.11
N PRO A 511 -5.04 10.80 37.02
CA PRO A 511 -4.47 9.49 36.76
C PRO A 511 -5.50 8.37 36.99
N PHE A 512 -5.81 7.61 35.94
CA PHE A 512 -6.60 6.39 36.06
C PHE A 512 -5.74 5.28 36.69
N SER A 513 -6.14 4.84 37.88
CA SER A 513 -5.47 3.80 38.66
C SER A 513 -5.84 2.43 38.10
N VAL A 514 -4.87 1.70 37.55
CA VAL A 514 -5.05 0.29 37.16
C VAL A 514 -4.65 -0.59 38.34
N GLU A 515 -5.64 -1.12 39.06
CA GLU A 515 -5.43 -2.21 40.01
C GLU A 515 -5.07 -3.50 39.27
N THR A 516 -3.84 -3.95 39.49
CA THR A 516 -3.37 -5.28 39.13
C THR A 516 -4.01 -6.32 40.05
N SER A 517 -4.84 -7.20 39.48
CA SER A 517 -5.11 -8.50 40.11
C SER A 517 -4.78 -9.64 39.14
N VAL A 518 -3.62 -10.24 39.41
CA VAL A 518 -3.14 -11.47 38.79
C VAL A 518 -3.94 -12.63 39.38
N LYS A 519 -4.72 -13.32 38.56
CA LYS A 519 -5.07 -14.74 38.79
C LYS A 519 -4.96 -15.53 37.50
N ALA A 520 -3.89 -16.31 37.43
CA ALA A 520 -3.64 -17.32 36.43
C ALA A 520 -4.57 -18.54 36.64
N SER A 521 -5.18 -19.03 35.56
CA SER A 521 -5.47 -20.46 35.33
C SER A 521 -6.09 -20.69 33.93
N PRO A 522 -5.98 -21.91 33.36
CA PRO A 522 -5.32 -22.08 32.07
C PRO A 522 -6.25 -22.26 30.87
N CYS A 523 -5.63 -22.04 29.70
CA CYS A 523 -6.03 -22.46 28.36
C CYS A 523 -6.83 -23.77 28.31
N LYS A 524 -8.02 -23.70 27.72
CA LYS A 524 -8.58 -24.78 26.90
C LYS A 524 -9.13 -24.17 25.62
N ALA A 525 -8.40 -24.41 24.53
CA ALA A 525 -8.85 -24.23 23.18
C ALA A 525 -10.12 -25.07 22.94
N LYS A 526 -11.13 -24.46 22.33
CA LYS A 526 -12.09 -25.12 21.44
C LYS A 526 -12.76 -24.08 20.55
N LYS A 527 -12.39 -24.11 19.28
CA LYS A 527 -13.16 -23.69 18.09
C LYS A 527 -14.52 -24.42 18.06
N PRO A 528 -15.53 -24.00 17.25
CA PRO A 528 -15.37 -23.53 15.85
C PRO A 528 -16.32 -22.36 15.46
N PHE A 529 -16.29 -21.72 14.28
CA PHE A 529 -15.55 -21.86 13.02
C PHE A 529 -14.94 -20.50 12.65
#